data_AF-A0A8X6LQJ0-F1
#
_entry.id   AF-A0A8X6LQJ0-F1
#
_cell.length_a   1.000
_cell.length_b   1.000
_cell.length_c   1.000
_cell.angle_alpha   90.00
_cell.angle_beta   90.00
_cell.angle_gamma   90.00
#
_symmetry.space_group_name_H-M   'P 1'
#
loop_
_entity.id
_entity.type
_entity.pdbx_description
1 polymer ?
#
loop_
_entity_poly.entity_id
_entity_poly.type
_entity_poly.pdbx_seq_one_letter_code
_entity_poly.pdbx_strand_id
1 'polypeptide(L)'
;MTWTARLLALTFLVVLYTPGMFSKSPNASLSSPELLNSFIVSFMNHAEETGYFSQTQLDDINIIGDAIKISADKMVRSGKSSVKNLQVLSMGFASSVAEIAVAEGGHNIDKITTAISDSLRSAFLETTGAVNPQFVNEISNLMNLPKMLEECKA
;
A
#
# COMPACT_ATOMS: atom_id res chain seq x y z
N MET A 1 5.52 -27.45 3.45
CA MET A 1 5.59 -26.05 3.95
C MET A 1 6.43 -25.10 3.09
N THR A 2 7.14 -25.52 2.04
CA THR A 2 8.00 -24.62 1.22
C THR A 2 7.35 -24.12 -0.08
N TRP A 3 6.12 -24.52 -0.38
CA TRP A 3 5.49 -24.26 -1.69
C TRP A 3 4.75 -22.91 -1.73
N THR A 4 4.10 -22.53 -0.63
CA THR A 4 3.45 -21.22 -0.47
C THR A 4 4.47 -20.09 -0.43
N ALA A 5 5.59 -20.27 0.27
CA ALA A 5 6.69 -19.30 0.28
C ALA A 5 7.33 -19.11 -1.11
N ARG A 6 7.35 -20.15 -1.95
CA ARG A 6 7.85 -20.08 -3.34
C ARG A 6 6.89 -19.33 -4.26
N LEU A 7 5.58 -19.50 -4.07
CA LEU A 7 4.57 -18.74 -4.81
C LEU A 7 4.58 -17.26 -4.42
N LEU A 8 4.74 -16.95 -3.13
CA LEU A 8 4.88 -15.57 -2.62
C LEU A 8 6.15 -14.89 -3.14
N ALA A 9 7.27 -15.62 -3.26
CA ALA A 9 8.49 -15.08 -3.85
C ALA A 9 8.36 -14.85 -5.37
N LEU A 10 7.58 -15.68 -6.07
CA LEU A 10 7.34 -15.55 -7.51
C LEU A 10 6.41 -14.37 -7.84
N THR A 11 5.39 -14.10 -7.02
CA THR A 11 4.53 -12.91 -7.20
C THR A 11 5.31 -11.61 -6.99
N PHE A 12 6.22 -11.57 -6.00
CA PHE A 12 7.13 -10.44 -5.79
C PHE A 12 8.04 -10.19 -7.01
N LEU A 13 8.47 -11.27 -7.68
CA LEU A 13 9.37 -11.20 -8.84
C LEU A 13 8.67 -10.75 -10.13
N VAL A 14 7.38 -11.08 -10.30
CA VAL A 14 6.56 -10.65 -11.45
C VAL A 14 6.23 -9.15 -11.40
N VAL A 15 6.00 -8.60 -10.21
CA VAL A 15 5.79 -7.14 -10.01
C VAL A 15 7.07 -6.35 -10.32
N LEU A 16 8.25 -6.91 -10.07
CA LEU A 16 9.54 -6.28 -10.38
C LEU A 16 9.92 -6.35 -11.87
N TYR A 17 9.32 -7.26 -12.66
CA TYR A 17 9.72 -7.57 -14.03
C TYR A 17 8.83 -6.99 -15.14
N THR A 18 7.83 -6.17 -14.81
CA THR A 18 7.06 -5.43 -15.82
C THR A 18 7.66 -4.02 -16.01
N PRO A 19 8.52 -3.81 -17.03
CA PRO A 19 8.95 -2.47 -17.37
C PRO A 19 7.79 -1.73 -18.03
N GLY A 20 7.15 -0.85 -17.28
CA GLY A 20 6.28 0.19 -17.83
C GLY A 20 4.83 0.11 -17.39
N MET A 21 4.53 0.73 -16.24
CA MET A 21 3.21 1.30 -15.97
C MET A 21 3.27 2.57 -15.12
N PHE A 22 4.38 2.88 -14.44
CA PHE A 22 4.50 4.03 -13.54
C PHE A 22 4.58 5.38 -14.28
N SER A 23 3.45 5.85 -14.82
CA SER A 23 3.31 7.23 -15.23
C SER A 23 3.13 8.12 -14.00
N LYS A 24 3.93 9.17 -13.91
CA LYS A 24 3.88 10.14 -12.81
C LYS A 24 2.56 10.89 -12.92
N SER A 25 1.60 10.68 -12.02
CA SER A 25 0.49 11.63 -11.86
C SER A 25 1.12 12.94 -11.36
N PRO A 26 1.15 14.04 -12.16
CA PRO A 26 1.84 15.26 -11.77
C PRO A 26 1.24 15.90 -10.50
N ASN A 27 -0.03 15.60 -10.22
CA ASN A 27 -0.83 16.28 -9.21
C ASN A 27 -0.92 15.52 -7.87
N ALA A 28 -0.50 14.25 -7.80
CA ALA A 28 -0.60 13.43 -6.58
C ALA A 28 0.77 12.85 -6.15
N SER A 29 1.83 13.64 -6.31
CA SER A 29 3.20 13.22 -6.03
C SER A 29 3.56 13.42 -4.55
N LEU A 30 3.88 12.33 -3.84
CA LEU A 30 4.51 12.37 -2.51
C LEU A 30 5.96 12.80 -2.62
N SER A 31 6.19 14.11 -2.77
CA SER A 31 7.47 14.69 -3.13
C SER A 31 8.43 14.90 -1.95
N SER A 32 7.93 14.79 -0.71
CA SER A 32 8.72 14.93 0.50
C SER A 32 8.39 13.85 1.55
N PRO A 33 9.33 13.56 2.47
CA PRO A 33 9.09 12.66 3.60
C PRO A 33 7.95 13.13 4.49
N GLU A 34 7.78 14.44 4.68
CA GLU A 34 6.68 15.01 5.46
C GLU A 34 5.33 14.65 4.83
N LEU A 35 5.21 14.77 3.51
CA LEU A 35 4.01 14.34 2.79
C LEU A 35 3.76 12.83 2.92
N LEU A 36 4.81 12.01 2.86
CA LEU A 36 4.69 10.56 3.07
C LEU A 36 4.24 10.23 4.51
N ASN A 37 4.78 10.92 5.50
CA ASN A 37 4.41 10.72 6.90
C ASN A 37 2.95 11.13 7.13
N SER A 38 2.54 12.29 6.63
CA SER A 38 1.14 12.74 6.64
C SER A 38 0.22 11.79 5.90
N PHE A 39 0.68 11.21 4.80
CA PHE A 39 -0.09 10.24 4.01
C PHE A 39 -0.35 8.97 4.81
N ILE A 40 0.66 8.43 5.50
CA ILE A 40 0.51 7.25 6.36
C ILE A 40 -0.44 7.55 7.53
N VAL A 41 -0.30 8.72 8.18
CA VAL A 41 -1.19 9.11 9.29
C VAL A 41 -2.63 9.28 8.82
N SER A 42 -2.85 9.98 7.71
CA SER A 42 -4.18 10.16 7.12
C SER A 42 -4.80 8.82 6.75
N PHE A 43 -4.03 7.94 6.09
CA PHE A 43 -4.49 6.59 5.78
C PHE A 43 -4.97 5.85 7.03
N MET A 44 -4.20 5.89 8.12
CA MET A 44 -4.54 5.20 9.37
C MET A 44 -5.82 5.72 10.00
N ASN A 45 -5.99 7.05 10.06
CA ASN A 45 -7.20 7.66 10.60
C ASN A 45 -8.44 7.22 9.81
N HIS A 46 -8.38 7.29 8.47
CA HIS A 46 -9.48 6.84 7.61
C HIS A 46 -9.73 5.33 7.74
N ALA A 47 -8.67 4.52 7.80
CA ALA A 47 -8.78 3.07 7.96
C ALA A 47 -9.50 2.70 9.26
N GLU A 48 -9.15 3.34 10.37
CA GLU A 48 -9.82 3.17 11.67
C GLU A 48 -11.30 3.58 11.60
N GLU A 49 -11.61 4.74 11.01
CA GLU A 49 -12.97 5.26 10.87
C GLU A 49 -13.89 4.33 10.05
N THR A 50 -13.34 3.56 9.11
CA THR A 50 -14.15 2.63 8.31
C THR A 50 -14.76 1.49 9.13
N GLY A 51 -14.17 1.14 10.29
CA GLY A 51 -14.64 0.05 11.15
C GLY A 51 -14.51 -1.36 10.56
N TYR A 52 -13.82 -1.53 9.42
CA TYR A 52 -13.67 -2.83 8.76
C TYR A 52 -12.37 -3.56 9.13
N PHE A 53 -11.39 -2.85 9.68
CA PHE A 53 -10.15 -3.45 10.17
C PHE A 53 -10.32 -3.85 11.64
N SER A 54 -9.77 -5.01 12.00
CA SER A 54 -9.58 -5.39 13.40
C SER A 54 -8.45 -4.58 14.04
N GLN A 55 -8.44 -4.50 15.37
CA GLN A 55 -7.39 -3.79 16.10
C GLN A 55 -5.99 -4.37 15.80
N THR A 56 -5.86 -5.69 15.70
CA THR A 56 -4.59 -6.34 15.37
C THR A 56 -4.08 -5.92 13.98
N GLN A 57 -4.97 -5.88 12.98
CA GLN A 57 -4.60 -5.39 11.65
C GLN A 57 -4.15 -3.93 11.68
N LEU A 58 -4.85 -3.07 12.43
CA LEU A 58 -4.47 -1.65 12.57
C LEU A 58 -3.11 -1.51 13.27
N ASP A 59 -2.85 -2.31 14.30
CA ASP A 59 -1.57 -2.32 15.02
C ASP A 59 -0.42 -2.74 14.09
N ASP A 60 -0.61 -3.81 13.30
CA ASP A 60 0.38 -4.30 12.34
C ASP A 60 0.66 -3.29 11.23
N ILE A 61 -0.40 -2.67 10.68
CA ILE A 61 -0.24 -1.60 9.69
C ILE A 61 0.50 -0.41 10.29
N ASN A 62 0.22 -0.04 11.55
CA ASN A 62 0.90 1.07 12.21
C ASN A 62 2.40 0.79 12.40
N ILE A 63 2.78 -0.44 12.80
CA ILE A 63 4.18 -0.85 12.92
C ILE A 63 4.92 -0.71 11.59
N ILE A 64 4.31 -1.15 10.49
CA ILE A 64 4.87 -1.02 9.14
C ILE A 64 4.95 0.46 8.73
N GLY A 65 3.91 1.23 9.02
CA GLY A 65 3.86 2.66 8.80
C GLY A 65 5.05 3.36 9.46
N ASP A 66 5.32 3.07 10.73
CA ASP A 66 6.44 3.64 11.47
C ASP A 66 7.81 3.22 10.91
N ALA A 67 7.97 1.97 10.50
CA ALA A 67 9.19 1.50 9.83
C ALA A 67 9.47 2.25 8.51
N ILE A 68 8.42 2.58 7.77
CA ILE A 68 8.52 3.33 6.51
C ILE A 68 8.83 4.80 6.76
N LYS A 69 8.19 5.44 7.76
CA LYS A 69 8.52 6.81 8.19
C LYS A 69 10.00 6.91 8.58
N ILE A 70 10.49 5.98 9.42
CA ILE A 70 11.91 5.91 9.82
C ILE A 70 12.82 5.75 8.60
N SER A 71 12.43 4.91 7.65
CA SER A 71 13.19 4.71 6.41
C SER A 71 13.25 5.99 5.58
N ALA A 72 12.14 6.70 5.42
CA ALA A 72 12.09 7.98 4.72
C ALA A 72 13.01 9.02 5.36
N ASP A 73 12.93 9.18 6.69
CA ASP A 73 13.77 10.12 7.45
C ASP A 73 15.26 9.79 7.32
N LYS A 74 15.62 8.50 7.34
CA LYS A 74 17.00 8.05 7.11
C LYS A 74 17.50 8.41 5.71
N MET A 75 16.64 8.37 4.69
CA MET A 75 17.00 8.76 3.33
C MET A 75 17.26 10.26 3.21
N VAL A 76 16.50 11.09 3.92
CA VAL A 76 16.76 12.54 4.02
C VAL A 76 18.13 12.79 4.63
N ARG A 77 18.38 12.20 5.81
CA ARG A 77 19.63 12.40 6.55
C ARG A 77 20.88 11.92 5.80
N SER A 78 20.73 10.95 4.90
CA SER A 78 21.81 10.42 4.07
C SER A 78 21.94 11.10 2.71
N GLY A 79 21.15 12.14 2.42
CA GLY A 79 21.15 12.85 1.13
C GLY A 79 20.63 12.00 -0.04
N LYS A 80 19.90 10.92 0.24
CA LYS A 80 19.36 9.97 -0.74
C LYS A 80 17.84 10.09 -0.89
N SER A 81 17.20 11.11 -0.32
CA SER A 81 15.77 11.32 -0.54
C SER A 81 15.55 11.78 -1.99
N SER A 82 14.63 11.12 -2.67
CA SER A 82 14.17 11.51 -4.00
C SER A 82 12.70 11.18 -4.11
N VAL A 83 11.98 11.91 -4.97
CA VAL A 83 10.55 11.66 -5.24
C VAL A 83 10.31 10.18 -5.61
N LYS A 84 11.20 9.59 -6.40
CA LYS A 84 11.11 8.18 -6.80
C LYS A 84 11.21 7.25 -5.58
N ASN A 85 12.12 7.53 -4.65
CA ASN A 85 12.30 6.70 -3.48
C ASN A 85 11.09 6.79 -2.52
N LEU A 86 10.53 7.99 -2.34
CA LEU A 86 9.32 8.20 -1.54
C LEU A 86 8.10 7.52 -2.18
N GLN A 87 8.01 7.55 -3.51
CA GLN A 87 6.96 6.84 -4.23
C GLN A 87 7.08 5.31 -4.04
N VAL A 88 8.30 4.76 -4.09
CA VAL A 88 8.54 3.34 -3.77
C VAL A 88 8.15 3.02 -2.32
N LEU A 89 8.48 3.90 -1.36
CA LEU A 89 8.09 3.72 0.04
C LEU A 89 6.57 3.75 0.23
N SER A 90 5.86 4.68 -0.41
CA SER A 90 4.39 4.73 -0.37
C SER A 90 3.75 3.47 -0.98
N MET A 91 4.35 2.95 -2.06
CA MET A 91 3.90 1.71 -2.68
C MET A 91 4.18 0.51 -1.78
N GLY A 92 5.35 0.46 -1.16
CA GLY A 92 5.70 -0.57 -0.17
C GLY A 92 4.71 -0.58 0.98
N PHE A 93 4.35 0.60 1.51
CA PHE A 93 3.32 0.74 2.54
C PHE A 93 1.98 0.15 2.09
N ALA A 94 1.43 0.65 0.99
CA ALA A 94 0.11 0.21 0.53
C ALA A 94 0.08 -1.27 0.11
N SER A 95 1.20 -1.79 -0.41
CA SER A 95 1.36 -3.21 -0.70
C SER A 95 1.37 -4.07 0.56
N SER A 96 2.06 -3.63 1.63
CA SER A 96 2.04 -4.33 2.92
C SER A 96 0.66 -4.29 3.58
N VAL A 97 -0.07 -3.18 3.45
CA VAL A 97 -1.46 -3.08 3.90
C VAL A 97 -2.36 -4.07 3.15
N ALA A 98 -2.24 -4.09 1.82
CA ALA A 98 -2.95 -5.04 0.97
C ALA A 98 -2.63 -6.50 1.34
N GLU A 99 -1.37 -6.79 1.68
CA GLU A 99 -0.94 -8.11 2.12
C GLU A 99 -1.59 -8.51 3.46
N ILE A 100 -1.56 -7.63 4.46
CA ILE A 100 -2.25 -7.86 5.75
C ILE A 100 -3.74 -8.12 5.52
N ALA A 101 -4.38 -7.31 4.68
CA ALA A 101 -5.78 -7.48 4.34
C ALA A 101 -6.07 -8.82 3.67
N VAL A 102 -5.23 -9.28 2.74
CA VAL A 102 -5.38 -10.59 2.10
C VAL A 102 -5.14 -11.73 3.09
N ALA A 103 -4.13 -11.63 3.94
CA ALA A 103 -3.77 -12.67 4.89
C ALA A 103 -4.84 -12.85 5.99
N GLU A 104 -5.48 -11.77 6.41
CA GLU A 104 -6.33 -11.74 7.60
C GLU A 104 -7.78 -11.33 7.34
N GLY A 105 -8.13 -10.96 6.11
CA GLY A 105 -9.44 -10.37 5.77
C GLY A 105 -10.61 -11.36 5.72
N GLY A 106 -10.35 -12.65 5.56
CA GLY A 106 -11.36 -13.71 5.55
C GLY A 106 -12.59 -13.38 4.68
N HIS A 107 -13.79 -13.53 5.25
CA HIS A 107 -15.06 -13.24 4.56
C HIS A 107 -15.33 -11.75 4.31
N ASN A 108 -14.58 -10.83 4.95
CA ASN A 108 -14.78 -9.38 4.82
C ASN A 108 -13.82 -8.73 3.81
N ILE A 109 -13.03 -9.53 3.08
CA ILE A 109 -11.98 -9.05 2.19
C ILE A 109 -12.46 -8.00 1.17
N ASP A 110 -13.69 -8.08 0.67
CA ASP A 110 -14.25 -7.08 -0.25
C ASP A 110 -14.51 -5.73 0.41
N LYS A 111 -15.00 -5.76 1.65
CA LYS A 111 -15.24 -4.54 2.45
C LYS A 111 -13.91 -3.90 2.87
N ILE A 112 -12.95 -4.73 3.29
CA ILE A 112 -11.60 -4.26 3.63
C ILE A 112 -10.90 -3.69 2.39
N THR A 113 -11.02 -4.34 1.22
CA THR A 113 -10.49 -3.83 -0.06
C THR A 113 -11.05 -2.45 -0.41
N THR A 114 -12.36 -2.27 -0.22
CA THR A 114 -13.02 -0.98 -0.43
C THR A 114 -12.51 0.06 0.57
N ALA A 115 -12.43 -0.30 1.85
CA ALA A 115 -11.90 0.55 2.91
C ALA A 115 -10.46 1.00 2.61
N ILE A 116 -9.57 0.09 2.20
CA ILE A 116 -8.19 0.43 1.77
C ILE A 116 -8.23 1.42 0.62
N SER A 117 -9.04 1.15 -0.40
CA SER A 117 -9.11 2.00 -1.58
C SER A 117 -9.59 3.41 -1.24
N ASP A 118 -10.56 3.53 -0.33
CA ASP A 118 -11.11 4.81 0.11
C ASP A 118 -10.13 5.55 1.03
N SER A 119 -9.49 4.87 1.99
CA SER A 119 -8.44 5.45 2.83
C SER A 119 -7.25 5.95 2.01
N LEU A 120 -6.84 5.22 0.96
CA LEU A 120 -5.79 5.67 0.04
C LEU A 120 -6.20 6.93 -0.73
N ARG A 121 -7.44 6.99 -1.22
CA ARG A 121 -7.97 8.17 -1.91
C ARG A 121 -7.98 9.38 -0.99
N SER A 122 -8.50 9.24 0.21
CA SER A 122 -8.54 10.30 1.21
C SER A 122 -7.14 10.76 1.60
N ALA A 123 -6.21 9.83 1.84
CA ALA A 123 -4.83 10.16 2.18
C ALA A 123 -4.12 10.95 1.08
N PHE A 124 -4.29 10.57 -0.20
CA PHE A 124 -3.76 11.35 -1.31
C PHE A 124 -4.39 12.74 -1.42
N LEU A 125 -5.71 12.82 -1.26
CA LEU A 125 -6.44 14.08 -1.34
C LEU A 125 -6.01 15.06 -0.24
N GLU A 126 -5.87 14.59 1.00
CA GLU A 126 -5.45 15.41 2.14
C GLU A 126 -3.99 15.87 2.05
N THR A 127 -3.11 15.03 1.51
CA THR A 127 -1.67 15.36 1.49
C THR A 127 -1.22 16.09 0.23
N THR A 128 -1.79 15.75 -0.92
CA THR A 128 -1.34 16.28 -2.21
C THR A 128 -2.38 17.18 -2.89
N GLY A 129 -3.61 17.22 -2.37
CA GLY A 129 -4.72 17.97 -2.97
C GLY A 129 -5.37 17.26 -4.17
N ALA A 130 -4.90 16.07 -4.55
CA ALA A 130 -5.47 15.27 -5.63
C ALA A 130 -5.37 13.77 -5.34
N VAL A 131 -6.33 13.01 -5.85
CA VAL A 131 -6.28 11.54 -5.80
C VAL A 131 -5.30 11.00 -6.85
N ASN A 132 -4.60 9.91 -6.53
CA ASN A 132 -3.84 9.12 -7.49
C ASN A 132 -4.63 7.84 -7.89
N PRO A 133 -5.55 7.91 -8.88
CA PRO A 133 -6.42 6.78 -9.22
C PRO A 133 -5.65 5.58 -9.76
N GLN A 134 -4.51 5.81 -10.44
CA GLN A 134 -3.66 4.73 -10.93
C GLN A 134 -3.09 3.93 -9.75
N PHE A 135 -2.50 4.61 -8.76
CA PHE A 135 -1.97 3.97 -7.56
C PHE A 135 -3.05 3.16 -6.84
N VAL A 136 -4.23 3.76 -6.62
CA VAL A 136 -5.34 3.09 -5.94
C VAL A 136 -5.75 1.81 -6.69
N ASN A 137 -5.92 1.90 -8.02
CA ASN A 137 -6.30 0.75 -8.84
C ASN A 137 -5.23 -0.36 -8.81
N GLU A 138 -3.94 -0.02 -8.78
CA GLU A 138 -2.87 -1.00 -8.68
C GLU A 138 -2.94 -1.77 -7.35
N ILE A 139 -3.17 -1.09 -6.24
CA ILE A 139 -3.33 -1.72 -4.93
C ILE A 139 -4.59 -2.58 -4.87
N SER A 140 -5.73 -2.09 -5.41
CA SER A 140 -6.95 -2.90 -5.53
C SER A 140 -6.72 -4.17 -6.35
N ASN A 141 -5.97 -4.09 -7.45
CA ASN A 141 -5.66 -5.23 -8.29
C ASN A 141 -4.78 -6.26 -7.56
N LEU A 142 -3.79 -5.80 -6.77
CA LEU A 142 -2.96 -6.69 -5.96
C LEU A 142 -3.79 -7.51 -4.96
N MET A 143 -4.80 -6.91 -4.33
CA MET A 143 -5.68 -7.60 -3.38
C MET A 143 -6.62 -8.62 -4.06
N ASN A 144 -6.94 -8.42 -5.34
CA ASN A 144 -7.80 -9.34 -6.10
C ASN A 144 -7.03 -10.54 -6.70
N LEU A 145 -5.71 -10.43 -6.85
CA LEU A 145 -4.87 -11.44 -7.48
C LEU A 145 -4.90 -12.82 -6.78
N PRO A 146 -4.90 -12.91 -5.43
CA PRO A 146 -5.06 -14.18 -4.72
C PRO A 146 -6.39 -14.88 -5.00
N LYS A 147 -7.49 -14.13 -5.17
CA LYS A 147 -8.81 -14.69 -5.51
C LYS A 147 -8.79 -15.35 -6.88
N MET A 148 -8.17 -14.68 -7.86
CA MET A 148 -8.05 -15.21 -9.23
C MET A 148 -7.22 -16.50 -9.31
N LEU A 149 -6.23 -16.66 -8.41
CA LEU A 149 -5.42 -17.88 -8.31
C LEU A 149 -6.18 -19.06 -7.73
N GLU A 150 -7.25 -18.82 -6.97
CA GLU A 150 -8.12 -19.86 -6.42
C GLU A 150 -9.15 -20.35 -7.46
N GLU A 151 -9.68 -19.43 -8.28
CA GLU A 151 -10.59 -19.77 -9.39
C GLU A 151 -9.92 -20.58 -10.51
N CYS A 152 -8.64 -20.35 -10.80
CA CYS A 152 -7.88 -21.16 -11.77
C CYS A 152 -7.58 -22.60 -11.30
N LYS A 153 -7.91 -22.96 -10.04
CA LYS A 153 -7.77 -24.32 -9.51
C LYS A 153 -9.08 -25.11 -9.52
N ALA A 154 -10.20 -24.48 -9.87
CA ALA A 154 -11.51 -25.12 -10.05
C ALA A 154 -11.70 -25.60 -11.50
#